data_AF-A0A9D7WM00-F1
#
_entry.id   AF-A0A9D7WM00-F1
#
_cell.length_a   1.000
_cell.length_b   1.000
_cell.length_c   1.000
_cell.angle_alpha   90.00
_cell.angle_beta   90.00
_cell.angle_gamma   90.00
#
_symmetry.space_group_name_H-M   'P 1'
#
loop_
_entity.id
_entity.type
_entity.pdbx_description
1 polymer ?
#
loop_
_entity_poly.entity_id
_entity_poly.type
_entity_poly.pdbx_seq_one_letter_code
_entity_poly.pdbx_strand_id
1 'polypeptide(L)'
;EAPVLNARIRKRWVAGNFPIGIIGQDEDLTYPATHLGNGAETLAELASGKGSFFSTLKKAKRPMLIIGQSALARKDGLAVLEAAIELATQCKMVSDDWNGFNVLHSAAARVAGLDIGFAPQEGGYDLEGILDGASSGDVKTVFLLGADELDMNRLGDSFVVYVGTHGDAGAHRADVILPSATYTEKQAIYVNTEGRAQMTEQAAFPPGEAREDWKIFRALSEVLGEKLPYDNVETLRARMFEVAPHLAGLDELTDAGAPDVSALTINASLSDAPFMNNAQDFYFTNPIARASKIMAECSIQAQARNVSEGTGTDG
;
A
#
# COMPACT_ATOMS: atom_id res chain seq x y z
N GLU A 1 -8.59 5.70 0.78
CA GLU A 1 -7.76 4.57 0.27
C GLU A 1 -8.54 3.26 0.07
N ALA A 2 -9.32 2.76 1.04
CA ALA A 2 -10.12 1.54 0.87
C ALA A 2 -11.63 1.79 1.13
N PRO A 3 -12.42 2.17 0.10
CA PRO A 3 -13.82 2.58 0.29
C PRO A 3 -14.72 1.51 0.90
N VAL A 4 -14.48 0.24 0.58
CA VAL A 4 -15.27 -0.88 1.14
C VAL A 4 -14.97 -1.06 2.63
N LEU A 5 -13.72 -0.91 3.06
CA LEU A 5 -13.38 -0.88 4.49
C LEU A 5 -14.05 0.31 5.19
N ASN A 6 -13.99 1.50 4.59
CA ASN A 6 -14.68 2.69 5.11
C ASN A 6 -16.19 2.46 5.26
N ALA A 7 -16.82 1.79 4.29
CA ALA A 7 -18.23 1.40 4.37
C ALA A 7 -18.51 0.38 5.49
N ARG A 8 -17.57 -0.53 5.82
CA ARG A 8 -17.69 -1.42 6.99
C ARG A 8 -17.58 -0.66 8.30
N ILE A 9 -16.69 0.33 8.38
CA ILE A 9 -16.56 1.22 9.54
C ILE A 9 -17.86 2.02 9.72
N ARG A 10 -18.39 2.62 8.64
CA ARG A 10 -19.69 3.30 8.64
C ARG A 10 -20.81 2.37 9.10
N LYS A 11 -20.89 1.14 8.57
CA LYS A 11 -21.89 0.15 9.00
C LYS A 11 -21.79 -0.12 10.50
N ARG A 12 -20.58 -0.24 11.04
CA ARG A 12 -20.38 -0.42 12.48
C ARG A 12 -20.78 0.83 13.26
N TRP A 13 -20.44 2.02 12.79
CA TRP A 13 -20.82 3.28 13.40
C TRP A 13 -22.35 3.44 13.48
N VAL A 14 -23.09 3.14 12.40
CA VAL A 14 -24.57 3.19 12.37
C VAL A 14 -25.20 2.29 13.44
N ALA A 15 -24.57 1.17 13.79
CA ALA A 15 -25.04 0.29 14.86
C ALA A 15 -24.87 0.89 16.29
N GLY A 16 -24.28 2.08 16.41
CA GLY A 16 -24.14 2.84 17.66
C GLY A 16 -22.97 2.39 18.55
N ASN A 17 -22.66 3.20 19.56
CA ASN A 17 -21.59 2.94 20.55
C ASN A 17 -20.25 2.58 19.89
N PHE A 18 -19.85 3.36 18.89
CA PHE A 18 -18.59 3.18 18.18
C PHE A 18 -17.92 4.54 17.98
N PRO A 19 -17.21 5.06 18.99
CA PRO A 19 -16.44 6.29 18.88
C PRO A 19 -15.31 6.11 17.86
N ILE A 20 -15.11 7.09 16.99
CA ILE A 20 -14.06 7.09 15.96
C ILE A 20 -13.23 8.35 16.15
N GLY A 21 -11.90 8.19 16.18
CA GLY A 21 -10.95 9.30 16.16
C GLY A 21 -10.08 9.21 14.91
N ILE A 22 -9.70 10.35 14.35
CA ILE A 22 -8.79 10.45 13.20
C ILE A 22 -7.58 11.32 13.57
N ILE A 23 -6.40 10.88 13.15
CA ILE A 23 -5.16 11.66 13.17
C ILE A 23 -4.69 11.77 11.72
N GLY A 24 -4.55 13.00 11.22
CA GLY A 24 -4.20 13.27 9.83
C GLY A 24 -5.07 14.37 9.24
N GLN A 25 -5.05 14.45 7.91
CA GLN A 25 -5.89 15.37 7.16
C GLN A 25 -7.38 15.21 7.53
N ASP A 26 -8.05 16.34 7.78
CA ASP A 26 -9.50 16.37 8.01
C ASP A 26 -10.21 16.11 6.68
N GLU A 27 -10.86 14.95 6.57
CA GLU A 27 -11.54 14.47 5.37
C GLU A 27 -12.97 14.04 5.68
N ASP A 28 -13.88 14.20 4.73
CA ASP A 28 -15.23 13.66 4.85
C ASP A 28 -15.20 12.12 4.74
N LEU A 29 -15.28 11.46 5.90
CA LEU A 29 -15.35 10.00 5.99
C LEU A 29 -16.76 9.45 5.73
N THR A 30 -17.75 10.31 5.50
CA THR A 30 -19.18 10.00 5.37
C THR A 30 -19.86 9.53 6.67
N TYR A 31 -19.21 9.80 7.80
CA TYR A 31 -19.72 9.64 9.16
C TYR A 31 -18.91 10.54 10.11
N PRO A 32 -19.47 10.97 11.26
CA PRO A 32 -18.75 11.77 12.24
C PRO A 32 -17.55 11.01 12.83
N ALA A 33 -16.39 11.66 12.81
CA ALA A 33 -15.19 11.24 13.53
C ALA A 33 -14.64 12.43 14.31
N THR A 34 -14.05 12.16 15.48
CA THR A 34 -13.35 13.19 16.24
C THR A 34 -11.99 13.42 15.61
N HIS A 35 -11.78 14.59 15.00
CA HIS A 35 -10.43 15.01 14.59
C HIS A 35 -9.57 15.26 15.84
N LEU A 36 -8.50 14.47 15.98
CA LEU A 36 -7.63 14.50 17.16
C LEU A 36 -6.40 15.38 16.95
N GLY A 37 -6.01 15.58 15.69
CA GLY A 37 -4.83 16.32 15.27
C GLY A 37 -4.32 15.85 13.91
N ASN A 38 -3.23 16.43 13.43
CA ASN A 38 -2.81 16.26 12.03
C ASN A 38 -1.60 15.33 11.86
N GLY A 39 -0.80 15.07 12.89
CA GLY A 39 0.48 14.39 12.70
C GLY A 39 0.92 13.48 13.83
N ALA A 40 2.20 13.16 13.79
CA ALA A 40 2.85 12.22 14.69
C ALA A 40 2.85 12.69 16.15
N GLU A 41 2.76 14.00 16.39
CA GLU A 41 2.67 14.61 17.72
C GLU A 41 1.42 14.14 18.49
N THR A 42 0.28 14.07 17.82
CA THR A 42 -0.98 13.58 18.43
C THR A 42 -0.91 12.09 18.71
N LEU A 43 -0.29 11.32 17.80
CA LEU A 43 -0.08 9.89 18.00
C LEU A 43 0.83 9.66 19.22
N ALA A 44 1.91 10.42 19.36
CA ALA A 44 2.81 10.34 20.51
C ALA A 44 2.13 10.76 21.81
N GLU A 45 1.28 11.79 21.79
CA GLU A 45 0.49 12.19 22.94
C GLU A 45 -0.40 11.03 23.43
N LEU A 46 -1.17 10.41 22.54
CA LEU A 46 -1.99 9.25 22.86
C LEU A 46 -1.14 8.06 23.33
N ALA A 47 -0.03 7.79 22.65
CA ALA A 47 0.91 6.74 23.02
C ALA A 47 1.52 6.99 24.41
N SER A 48 1.63 8.24 24.88
CA SER A 48 2.08 8.56 26.24
C SER A 48 0.98 8.47 27.31
N GLY A 49 -0.22 8.01 26.95
CA GLY A 49 -1.37 7.92 27.83
C GLY A 49 -2.12 9.24 28.05
N LYS A 50 -1.86 10.24 27.21
CA LYS A 50 -2.49 11.58 27.24
C LYS A 50 -3.49 11.73 26.10
N GLY A 51 -4.06 12.92 25.92
CA GLY A 51 -5.06 13.21 24.89
C GLY A 51 -6.49 12.81 25.28
N SER A 52 -7.45 13.53 24.71
CA SER A 52 -8.89 13.39 25.03
C SER A 52 -9.45 12.00 24.69
N PHE A 53 -8.89 11.34 23.65
CA PHE A 53 -9.39 10.07 23.13
C PHE A 53 -8.74 8.83 23.77
N PHE A 54 -7.62 8.97 24.47
CA PHE A 54 -6.93 7.83 25.09
C PHE A 54 -7.81 7.10 26.11
N SER A 55 -8.55 7.85 26.93
CA SER A 55 -9.46 7.25 27.91
C SER A 55 -10.58 6.43 27.26
N THR A 56 -11.01 6.81 26.05
CA THR A 56 -11.99 6.09 25.24
C THR A 56 -11.40 4.77 24.75
N LEU A 57 -10.19 4.81 24.18
CA LEU A 57 -9.49 3.61 23.71
C LEU A 57 -9.21 2.62 24.86
N LYS A 58 -8.70 3.12 26.00
CA LYS A 58 -8.35 2.29 27.16
C LYS A 58 -9.56 1.58 27.79
N LYS A 59 -10.76 2.17 27.72
CA LYS A 59 -12.01 1.59 28.24
C LYS A 59 -12.70 0.66 27.25
N ALA A 60 -12.33 0.71 25.97
CA ALA A 60 -12.96 -0.11 24.95
C ALA A 60 -12.64 -1.59 25.17
N LYS A 61 -13.62 -2.46 24.95
CA LYS A 61 -13.43 -3.93 25.05
C LYS A 61 -12.65 -4.51 23.86
N ARG A 62 -12.77 -3.88 22.70
CA ARG A 62 -12.12 -4.26 21.44
C ARG A 62 -11.63 -2.99 20.73
N PRO A 63 -10.61 -2.31 21.29
CA PRO A 63 -10.05 -1.12 20.68
C PRO A 63 -9.33 -1.48 19.39
N MET A 64 -9.37 -0.60 18.41
CA MET A 64 -8.76 -0.81 17.10
C MET A 64 -7.98 0.45 16.69
N LEU A 65 -6.82 0.22 16.07
CA LEU A 65 -6.00 1.21 15.40
C LEU A 65 -5.82 0.76 13.95
N ILE A 66 -6.11 1.63 12.99
CA ILE A 66 -5.83 1.44 11.57
C ILE A 66 -4.83 2.50 11.15
N ILE A 67 -3.63 2.09 10.74
CA ILE A 67 -2.56 2.97 10.30
C ILE A 67 -2.47 2.88 8.78
N GLY A 68 -2.62 4.01 8.08
CA GLY A 68 -2.39 4.05 6.64
C GLY A 68 -0.91 3.87 6.31
N GLN A 69 -0.60 3.12 5.26
CA GLN A 69 0.80 2.89 4.85
C GLN A 69 1.56 4.20 4.52
N SER A 70 0.87 5.27 4.13
CA SER A 70 1.49 6.57 3.87
C SER A 70 2.16 7.16 5.11
N ALA A 71 1.60 6.93 6.30
CA ALA A 71 2.20 7.36 7.56
C ALA A 71 3.50 6.59 7.86
N LEU A 72 3.57 5.31 7.45
CA LEU A 72 4.73 4.44 7.63
C LEU A 72 5.80 4.64 6.56
N ALA A 73 5.45 5.14 5.38
CA ALA A 73 6.37 5.39 4.28
C ALA A 73 7.19 6.69 4.42
N ARG A 74 6.97 7.46 5.50
CA ARG A 74 7.74 8.67 5.80
C ARG A 74 9.16 8.33 6.26
N LYS A 75 10.06 9.31 6.25
CA LYS A 75 11.43 9.18 6.79
C LYS A 75 11.45 8.82 8.28
N ASP A 76 10.45 9.25 9.04
CA ASP A 76 10.23 8.93 10.45
C ASP A 76 9.28 7.73 10.66
N GLY A 77 8.99 6.96 9.61
CA GLY A 77 7.99 5.88 9.62
C GLY A 77 8.21 4.81 10.69
N LEU A 78 9.48 4.49 11.03
CA LEU A 78 9.80 3.56 12.13
C LEU A 78 9.39 4.13 13.50
N ALA A 79 9.59 5.42 13.73
CA ALA A 79 9.14 6.07 14.96
C ALA A 79 7.61 6.15 15.03
N VAL A 80 6.95 6.38 13.88
CA VAL A 80 5.48 6.34 13.77
C VAL A 80 4.96 4.95 14.12
N LEU A 81 5.59 3.90 13.61
CA LEU A 81 5.25 2.51 13.91
C LEU A 81 5.41 2.20 15.40
N GLU A 82 6.52 2.66 16.01
CA GLU A 82 6.77 2.51 17.45
C GLU A 82 5.66 3.16 18.28
N ALA A 83 5.35 4.42 18.03
CA ALA A 83 4.32 5.15 18.76
C ALA A 83 2.94 4.49 18.62
N ALA A 84 2.64 3.94 17.44
CA ALA A 84 1.41 3.20 17.21
C ALA A 84 1.35 1.87 17.99
N ILE A 85 2.46 1.13 18.06
CA ILE A 85 2.54 -0.12 18.83
C ILE A 85 2.49 0.16 20.33
N GLU A 86 3.13 1.24 20.79
CA GLU A 86 3.04 1.68 22.17
C GLU A 86 1.60 2.02 22.55
N LEU A 87 0.89 2.79 21.70
CA LEU A 87 -0.53 3.07 21.88
C LEU A 87 -1.37 1.78 21.93
N ALA A 88 -1.11 0.84 21.02
CA ALA A 88 -1.81 -0.44 20.96
C ALA A 88 -1.57 -1.28 22.22
N THR A 89 -0.33 -1.31 22.71
CA THR A 89 0.07 -1.99 23.94
C THR A 89 -0.62 -1.37 25.14
N GLN A 90 -0.55 -0.05 25.28
CA GLN A 90 -1.22 0.65 26.37
C GLN A 90 -2.73 0.46 26.33
N CYS A 91 -3.34 0.42 25.17
CA CYS A 91 -4.79 0.22 25.05
C CYS A 91 -5.22 -1.25 25.03
N LYS A 92 -4.29 -2.21 25.17
CA LYS A 92 -4.57 -3.65 25.07
C LYS A 92 -5.33 -4.01 23.78
N MET A 93 -4.89 -3.43 22.67
CA MET A 93 -5.48 -3.71 21.35
C MET A 93 -5.14 -5.11 20.86
N VAL A 94 -4.12 -5.75 21.41
CA VAL A 94 -3.71 -7.10 21.04
C VAL A 94 -3.80 -8.02 22.26
N SER A 95 -4.47 -9.16 22.07
CA SER A 95 -4.78 -10.18 23.06
C SER A 95 -5.14 -11.49 22.35
N ASP A 96 -5.24 -12.59 23.10
CA ASP A 96 -5.55 -13.92 22.54
C ASP A 96 -6.87 -13.99 21.75
N ASP A 97 -7.87 -13.15 22.06
CA ASP A 97 -9.18 -13.14 21.39
C ASP A 97 -9.42 -11.93 20.47
N TRP A 98 -8.46 -11.00 20.40
CA TRP A 98 -8.61 -9.76 19.65
C TRP A 98 -7.26 -9.17 19.23
N ASN A 99 -7.11 -8.94 17.93
CA ASN A 99 -6.03 -8.15 17.36
C ASN A 99 -6.61 -6.91 16.65
N GLY A 100 -6.51 -5.77 17.33
CA GLY A 100 -6.97 -4.47 16.88
C GLY A 100 -5.88 -3.62 16.21
N PHE A 101 -4.66 -4.12 16.08
CA PHE A 101 -3.58 -3.40 15.40
C PHE A 101 -3.58 -3.73 13.91
N ASN A 102 -3.87 -2.74 13.06
CA ASN A 102 -4.06 -2.95 11.63
C ASN A 102 -3.24 -1.94 10.82
N VAL A 103 -2.66 -2.41 9.72
CA VAL A 103 -1.99 -1.58 8.71
C VAL A 103 -2.83 -1.63 7.44
N LEU A 104 -3.22 -0.48 6.92
CA LEU A 104 -3.96 -0.34 5.69
C LEU A 104 -3.00 -0.09 4.53
N HIS A 105 -2.94 -1.05 3.59
CA HIS A 105 -2.18 -0.92 2.35
C HIS A 105 -3.04 -0.32 1.23
N SER A 106 -2.45 0.51 0.36
CA SER A 106 -3.17 1.18 -0.73
C SER A 106 -2.95 0.56 -2.12
N ALA A 107 -2.11 -0.48 -2.24
CA ALA A 107 -1.88 -1.19 -3.49
C ALA A 107 -1.92 -2.72 -3.31
N ALA A 108 -2.60 -3.41 -4.23
CA ALA A 108 -2.88 -4.85 -4.15
C ALA A 108 -1.64 -5.75 -4.20
N ALA A 109 -0.51 -5.24 -4.71
CA ALA A 109 0.75 -5.98 -4.77
C ALA A 109 1.56 -5.90 -3.47
N ARG A 110 1.18 -5.04 -2.51
CA ARG A 110 2.04 -4.73 -1.35
C ARG A 110 2.15 -5.90 -0.39
N VAL A 111 1.02 -6.46 0.06
CA VAL A 111 1.04 -7.53 1.08
C VAL A 111 1.72 -8.78 0.55
N ALA A 112 1.35 -9.24 -0.65
CA ALA A 112 2.00 -10.39 -1.29
C ALA A 112 3.50 -10.17 -1.52
N GLY A 113 3.91 -8.94 -1.87
CA GLY A 113 5.33 -8.58 -2.00
C GLY A 113 6.06 -8.69 -0.66
N LEU A 114 5.49 -8.16 0.42
CA LEU A 114 6.06 -8.27 1.76
C LEU A 114 6.14 -9.74 2.22
N ASP A 115 5.09 -10.53 1.96
CA ASP A 115 5.02 -11.95 2.31
C ASP A 115 6.15 -12.78 1.71
N ILE A 116 6.53 -12.50 0.45
CA ILE A 116 7.64 -13.18 -0.24
C ILE A 116 9.01 -12.55 0.03
N GLY A 117 9.09 -11.56 0.91
CA GLY A 117 10.33 -10.85 1.24
C GLY A 117 10.80 -9.88 0.16
N PHE A 118 9.90 -9.36 -0.69
CA PHE A 118 10.19 -8.36 -1.71
C PHE A 118 10.33 -6.95 -1.09
N ALA A 119 11.35 -6.81 -0.26
CA ALA A 119 11.80 -5.57 0.37
C ALA A 119 13.33 -5.46 0.20
N PRO A 120 13.91 -4.26 0.33
CA PRO A 120 15.36 -4.09 0.32
C PRO A 120 16.01 -5.02 1.35
N GLN A 121 16.91 -5.87 0.86
CA GLN A 121 17.70 -6.77 1.71
C GLN A 121 18.94 -6.03 2.25
N GLU A 122 19.72 -6.67 3.11
CA GLU A 122 20.97 -6.10 3.61
C GLU A 122 21.87 -5.59 2.46
N GLY A 123 22.25 -4.32 2.52
CA GLY A 123 23.03 -3.65 1.48
C GLY A 123 22.25 -3.22 0.22
N GLY A 124 20.96 -3.54 0.13
CA GLY A 124 20.07 -3.08 -0.94
C GLY A 124 19.55 -1.66 -0.70
N TYR A 125 19.27 -0.95 -1.79
CA TYR A 125 18.64 0.37 -1.74
C TYR A 125 17.12 0.26 -1.59
N ASP A 126 16.54 1.14 -0.78
CA ASP A 126 15.11 1.42 -0.80
C ASP A 126 14.76 2.35 -1.98
N LEU A 127 13.50 2.80 -2.06
CA LEU A 127 13.05 3.67 -3.14
C LEU A 127 13.88 4.95 -3.22
N GLU A 128 14.11 5.64 -2.11
CA GLU A 128 14.87 6.90 -2.11
C GLU A 128 16.33 6.66 -2.47
N GLY A 129 16.95 5.58 -1.98
CA GLY A 129 18.30 5.18 -2.37
C GLY A 129 18.41 4.83 -3.86
N ILE A 130 17.40 4.19 -4.44
CA ILE A 130 17.35 3.93 -5.90
C ILE A 130 17.27 5.25 -6.67
N LEU A 131 16.41 6.17 -6.26
CA LEU A 131 16.23 7.46 -6.94
C LEU A 131 17.47 8.35 -6.81
N ASP A 132 18.08 8.42 -5.63
CA ASP A 132 19.31 9.18 -5.40
C ASP A 132 20.49 8.56 -6.16
N GLY A 133 20.61 7.23 -6.12
CA GLY A 133 21.63 6.49 -6.87
C GLY A 133 21.45 6.60 -8.38
N ALA A 134 20.22 6.64 -8.88
CA ALA A 134 19.95 6.86 -10.31
C ALA A 134 20.33 8.29 -10.73
N SER A 135 19.99 9.28 -9.89
CA SER A 135 20.35 10.69 -10.11
C SER A 135 21.86 10.95 -10.03
N SER A 136 22.59 10.28 -9.13
CA SER A 136 24.06 10.38 -9.03
C SER A 136 24.79 9.58 -10.11
N GLY A 137 24.09 8.65 -10.76
CA GLY A 137 24.64 7.69 -11.71
C GLY A 137 25.26 6.45 -11.05
N ASP A 138 25.10 6.22 -9.75
CA ASP A 138 25.53 4.97 -9.09
C ASP A 138 24.65 3.78 -9.48
N VAL A 139 23.34 4.01 -9.70
CA VAL A 139 22.40 3.01 -10.21
C VAL A 139 22.33 3.15 -11.72
N LYS A 140 22.85 2.15 -12.44
CA LYS A 140 22.92 2.17 -13.92
C LYS A 140 21.67 1.65 -14.61
N THR A 141 20.88 0.80 -13.94
CA THR A 141 19.72 0.13 -14.52
C THR A 141 18.58 0.10 -13.51
N VAL A 142 17.36 0.40 -13.94
CA VAL A 142 16.16 0.36 -13.11
C VAL A 142 15.07 -0.45 -13.82
N PHE A 143 14.52 -1.45 -13.12
CA PHE A 143 13.33 -2.18 -13.56
C PHE A 143 12.10 -1.57 -12.89
N LEU A 144 11.15 -1.09 -13.70
CA LEU A 144 9.86 -0.62 -13.25
C LEU A 144 8.81 -1.70 -13.54
N LEU A 145 8.48 -2.51 -12.54
CA LEU A 145 7.39 -3.49 -12.64
C LEU A 145 6.05 -2.83 -12.35
N GLY A 146 5.42 -2.30 -13.41
CA GLY A 146 4.14 -1.59 -13.34
C GLY A 146 4.16 -0.41 -12.36
N ALA A 147 5.33 0.21 -12.18
CA ALA A 147 5.55 1.29 -11.24
C ALA A 147 5.46 2.64 -11.97
N ASP A 148 4.43 3.41 -11.67
CA ASP A 148 4.13 4.69 -12.33
C ASP A 148 4.01 5.85 -11.33
N GLU A 149 3.98 5.56 -10.03
CA GLU A 149 3.79 6.50 -8.92
C GLU A 149 5.12 6.97 -8.29
N LEU A 150 6.09 7.37 -9.12
CA LEU A 150 7.40 7.89 -8.68
C LEU A 150 7.85 9.08 -9.55
N ASP A 151 8.75 9.90 -9.02
CA ASP A 151 9.33 11.02 -9.78
C ASP A 151 10.32 10.50 -10.82
N MET A 152 9.83 10.29 -12.04
CA MET A 152 10.60 9.75 -13.16
C MET A 152 11.83 10.62 -13.51
N ASN A 153 11.84 11.90 -13.16
CA ASN A 153 12.98 12.78 -13.43
C ASN A 153 14.20 12.40 -12.58
N ARG A 154 13.98 11.83 -11.39
CA ARG A 154 15.05 11.34 -10.51
C ARG A 154 15.69 10.05 -11.00
N LEU A 155 15.18 9.43 -12.07
CA LEU A 155 15.84 8.28 -12.70
C LEU A 155 17.06 8.66 -13.56
N GLY A 156 17.37 9.96 -13.69
CA GLY A 156 18.61 10.44 -14.30
C GLY A 156 18.89 9.81 -15.67
N ASP A 157 20.14 9.38 -15.87
CA ASP A 157 20.60 8.66 -17.07
C ASP A 157 20.58 7.12 -16.92
N SER A 158 19.93 6.58 -15.89
CA SER A 158 19.80 5.13 -15.73
C SER A 158 19.04 4.52 -16.91
N PHE A 159 19.45 3.32 -17.32
CA PHE A 159 18.74 2.51 -18.31
C PHE A 159 17.47 1.92 -17.68
N VAL A 160 16.30 2.36 -18.13
CA VAL A 160 15.01 2.02 -17.54
C VAL A 160 14.31 0.96 -18.38
N VAL A 161 14.00 -0.17 -17.75
CA VAL A 161 13.15 -1.23 -18.32
C VAL A 161 11.79 -1.18 -17.64
N TYR A 162 10.74 -0.82 -18.39
CA TYR A 162 9.37 -0.84 -17.90
C TYR A 162 8.68 -2.14 -18.28
N VAL A 163 8.22 -2.88 -17.28
CA VAL A 163 7.41 -4.10 -17.45
C VAL A 163 6.00 -3.76 -16.98
N GLY A 164 5.06 -3.58 -17.89
CA GLY A 164 3.73 -3.12 -17.50
C GLY A 164 2.69 -3.21 -18.59
N THR A 165 1.49 -2.78 -18.24
CA THR A 165 0.28 -3.02 -19.03
C THR A 165 -0.21 -1.78 -19.78
N HIS A 166 0.13 -0.59 -19.28
CA HIS A 166 -0.36 0.69 -19.80
C HIS A 166 0.81 1.65 -20.00
N GLY A 167 0.69 2.53 -20.99
CA GLY A 167 1.65 3.60 -21.24
C GLY A 167 1.36 4.81 -20.36
N ASP A 168 1.93 4.86 -19.17
CA ASP A 168 1.86 5.99 -18.25
C ASP A 168 3.27 6.51 -17.92
N ALA A 169 3.48 7.24 -16.82
CA ALA A 169 4.74 7.89 -16.48
C ALA A 169 5.98 6.98 -16.61
N GLY A 170 5.91 5.73 -16.15
CA GLY A 170 7.02 4.79 -16.17
C GLY A 170 7.37 4.33 -17.59
N ALA A 171 6.35 4.07 -18.40
CA ALA A 171 6.53 3.72 -19.81
C ALA A 171 7.10 4.89 -20.63
N HIS A 172 6.67 6.13 -20.36
CA HIS A 172 7.19 7.32 -21.04
C HIS A 172 8.67 7.57 -20.73
N ARG A 173 9.13 7.20 -19.54
CA ARG A 173 10.54 7.31 -19.15
C ARG A 173 11.38 6.11 -19.66
N ALA A 174 10.78 5.00 -20.05
CA ALA A 174 11.51 3.77 -20.32
C ALA A 174 12.40 3.84 -21.58
N ASP A 175 13.57 3.21 -21.49
CA ASP A 175 14.43 2.91 -22.65
C ASP A 175 13.93 1.64 -23.36
N VAL A 176 13.41 0.68 -22.60
CA VAL A 176 12.79 -0.55 -23.11
C VAL A 176 11.47 -0.81 -22.41
N ILE A 177 10.44 -1.13 -23.20
CA ILE A 177 9.12 -1.52 -22.70
C ILE A 177 8.90 -3.00 -22.99
N LEU A 178 8.57 -3.76 -21.94
CA LEU A 178 8.17 -5.16 -22.03
C LEU A 178 6.67 -5.27 -21.68
N PRO A 179 5.78 -5.48 -22.66
CA PRO A 179 4.34 -5.46 -22.42
C PRO A 179 3.90 -6.67 -21.59
N SER A 180 3.22 -6.42 -20.48
CA SER A 180 2.71 -7.45 -19.58
C SER A 180 1.18 -7.54 -19.58
N ALA A 181 0.65 -8.62 -18.99
CA ALA A 181 -0.77 -8.92 -18.91
C ALA A 181 -1.46 -8.15 -17.76
N THR A 182 -2.67 -7.63 -18.01
CA THR A 182 -3.50 -7.02 -16.96
C THR A 182 -4.03 -8.06 -15.96
N TYR A 183 -4.59 -7.61 -14.83
CA TYR A 183 -5.14 -8.51 -13.80
C TYR A 183 -6.29 -9.40 -14.31
N THR A 184 -7.01 -8.97 -15.36
CA THR A 184 -8.07 -9.75 -16.02
C THR A 184 -7.54 -10.76 -17.04
N GLU A 185 -6.26 -10.69 -17.39
CA GLU A 185 -5.65 -11.46 -18.47
C GLU A 185 -4.73 -12.56 -17.97
N LYS A 186 -4.66 -12.76 -16.64
CA LYS A 186 -3.76 -13.72 -16.00
C LYS A 186 -4.37 -14.34 -14.76
N GLN A 187 -3.91 -15.55 -14.45
CA GLN A 187 -4.23 -16.23 -13.20
C GLN A 187 -3.13 -15.93 -12.16
N ALA A 188 -3.35 -14.94 -11.32
CA ALA A 188 -2.37 -14.44 -10.36
C ALA A 188 -2.91 -14.47 -8.93
N ILE A 189 -2.01 -14.66 -7.97
CA ILE A 189 -2.34 -14.61 -6.55
C ILE A 189 -2.12 -13.17 -6.07
N TYR A 190 -3.14 -12.61 -5.43
CA TYR A 190 -3.10 -11.31 -4.75
C TYR A 190 -3.40 -11.53 -3.27
N VAL A 191 -2.78 -10.73 -2.41
CA VAL A 191 -3.07 -10.74 -0.97
C VAL A 191 -3.65 -9.39 -0.59
N ASN A 192 -4.85 -9.39 0.00
CA ASN A 192 -5.52 -8.17 0.41
C ASN A 192 -4.96 -7.66 1.76
N THR A 193 -5.42 -6.50 2.23
CA THR A 193 -4.90 -5.85 3.46
C THR A 193 -5.17 -6.63 4.76
N GLU A 194 -6.08 -7.62 4.76
CA GLU A 194 -6.32 -8.48 5.91
C GLU A 194 -5.47 -9.77 5.87
N GLY A 195 -4.59 -9.92 4.87
CA GLY A 195 -3.70 -11.08 4.73
C GLY A 195 -4.32 -12.28 4.00
N ARG A 196 -5.48 -12.12 3.36
CA ARG A 196 -6.12 -13.21 2.61
C ARG A 196 -5.54 -13.32 1.21
N ALA A 197 -4.96 -14.48 0.90
CA ALA A 197 -4.54 -14.82 -0.46
C ALA A 197 -5.77 -15.16 -1.32
N GLN A 198 -5.85 -14.58 -2.51
CA GLN A 198 -6.95 -14.75 -3.46
C GLN A 198 -6.36 -14.93 -4.85
N MET A 199 -7.03 -15.72 -5.70
CA MET A 199 -6.56 -15.98 -7.05
C MET A 199 -7.52 -15.38 -8.09
N THR A 200 -6.98 -14.63 -9.04
CA THR A 200 -7.74 -14.18 -10.21
C THR A 200 -7.90 -15.34 -11.19
N GLU A 201 -8.94 -15.28 -12.02
CA GLU A 201 -9.09 -16.16 -13.18
C GLU A 201 -8.90 -15.35 -14.46
N GLN A 202 -8.33 -15.99 -15.48
CA GLN A 202 -8.14 -15.35 -16.78
C GLN A 202 -9.50 -15.17 -17.48
N ALA A 203 -9.90 -13.92 -17.67
CA ALA A 203 -11.13 -13.57 -18.39
C ALA A 203 -10.90 -13.29 -19.88
N ALA A 204 -9.70 -12.82 -20.25
CA ALA A 204 -9.29 -12.56 -21.62
C ALA A 204 -7.81 -12.91 -21.83
N PHE A 205 -7.37 -13.03 -23.08
CA PHE A 205 -5.95 -13.17 -23.38
C PHE A 205 -5.25 -11.80 -23.42
N PRO A 206 -3.96 -11.71 -23.04
CA PRO A 206 -3.20 -10.48 -23.16
C PRO A 206 -3.20 -9.96 -24.61
N PRO A 207 -3.35 -8.65 -24.84
CA PRO A 207 -3.43 -8.10 -26.19
C PRO A 207 -2.08 -8.15 -26.91
N GLY A 208 -2.13 -8.43 -28.22
CA GLY A 208 -0.95 -8.40 -29.09
C GLY A 208 0.15 -9.37 -28.63
N GLU A 209 1.33 -8.82 -28.35
CA GLU A 209 2.50 -9.59 -27.90
C GLU A 209 2.73 -9.54 -26.39
N ALA A 210 1.77 -9.02 -25.62
CA ALA A 210 1.87 -9.02 -24.16
C ALA A 210 1.99 -10.46 -23.61
N ARG A 211 2.66 -10.59 -22.47
CA ARG A 211 2.89 -11.86 -21.78
C ARG A 211 2.57 -11.74 -20.30
N GLU A 212 2.27 -12.85 -19.64
CA GLU A 212 2.23 -12.87 -18.17
C GLU A 212 3.58 -12.44 -17.59
N ASP A 213 3.57 -11.66 -16.51
CA ASP A 213 4.75 -10.97 -15.99
C ASP A 213 5.88 -11.96 -15.65
N TRP A 214 5.54 -13.09 -15.02
CA TRP A 214 6.52 -14.11 -14.64
C TRP A 214 7.20 -14.75 -15.85
N LYS A 215 6.49 -14.89 -16.99
CA LYS A 215 7.06 -15.42 -18.24
C LYS A 215 8.10 -14.47 -18.82
N ILE A 216 7.88 -13.16 -18.67
CA ILE A 216 8.84 -12.12 -19.10
C ILE A 216 10.13 -12.28 -18.30
N PHE A 217 10.07 -12.30 -16.97
CA PHE A 217 11.26 -12.44 -16.13
C PHE A 217 11.94 -13.81 -16.30
N ARG A 218 11.16 -14.89 -16.45
CA ARG A 218 11.72 -16.21 -16.73
C ARG A 218 12.47 -16.25 -18.05
N ALA A 219 11.90 -15.71 -19.13
CA ALA A 219 12.59 -15.62 -20.42
C ALA A 219 13.84 -14.73 -20.36
N LEU A 220 13.72 -13.55 -19.73
CA LEU A 220 14.83 -12.63 -19.55
C LEU A 220 15.99 -13.27 -18.78
N SER A 221 15.69 -14.03 -17.72
CA SER A 221 16.72 -14.73 -16.93
C SER A 221 17.56 -15.68 -17.78
N GLU A 222 16.96 -16.36 -18.75
CA GLU A 222 17.66 -17.28 -19.66
C GLU A 222 18.49 -16.52 -20.70
N VAL A 223 17.98 -15.40 -21.21
CA VAL A 223 18.75 -14.50 -22.10
C VAL A 223 19.98 -13.92 -21.40
N LEU A 224 19.86 -13.63 -20.10
CA LEU A 224 20.96 -13.12 -19.27
C LEU A 224 21.93 -14.21 -18.79
N GLY A 225 21.64 -15.50 -19.05
CA GLY A 225 22.46 -16.62 -18.61
C GLY A 225 22.22 -17.09 -17.17
N GLU A 226 21.28 -16.48 -16.44
CA GLU A 226 20.92 -16.78 -15.05
C GLU A 226 19.54 -17.43 -14.96
N LYS A 227 19.39 -18.55 -15.67
CA LYS A 227 18.10 -19.22 -15.88
C LYS A 227 17.42 -19.60 -14.56
N LEU A 228 16.24 -19.04 -14.31
CA LEU A 228 15.41 -19.37 -13.14
C LEU A 228 14.90 -20.82 -13.18
N PRO A 229 14.79 -21.51 -12.03
CA PRO A 229 14.57 -22.96 -11.95
C PRO A 229 13.09 -23.38 -12.06
N TYR A 230 12.27 -22.66 -12.83
CA TYR A 230 10.86 -22.97 -13.04
C TYR A 230 10.44 -22.63 -14.47
N ASP A 231 9.66 -23.53 -15.09
CA ASP A 231 9.25 -23.41 -16.50
C ASP A 231 7.73 -23.31 -16.67
N ASN A 232 6.97 -23.45 -15.58
CA ASN A 232 5.51 -23.36 -15.56
C ASN A 232 5.01 -22.70 -14.27
N VAL A 233 3.74 -22.32 -14.26
CA VAL A 233 3.14 -21.57 -13.14
C VAL A 233 3.03 -22.44 -11.89
N GLU A 234 2.89 -23.75 -12.03
CA GLU A 234 2.80 -24.70 -10.91
C GLU A 234 4.12 -24.75 -10.13
N THR A 235 5.25 -24.86 -10.83
CA THR A 235 6.59 -24.87 -10.22
C THR A 235 6.98 -23.50 -9.65
N LEU A 236 6.58 -22.42 -10.31
CA LEU A 236 6.71 -21.07 -9.76
C LEU A 236 5.92 -20.93 -8.44
N ARG A 237 4.66 -21.37 -8.40
CA ARG A 237 3.83 -21.34 -7.19
C ARG A 237 4.39 -22.23 -6.10
N ALA A 238 4.87 -23.44 -6.43
CA ALA A 238 5.55 -24.30 -5.47
C ALA A 238 6.72 -23.56 -4.80
N ARG A 239 7.57 -22.88 -5.58
CA ARG A 239 8.65 -22.06 -5.05
C ARG A 239 8.14 -20.89 -4.20
N MET A 240 7.07 -20.24 -4.62
CA MET A 240 6.44 -19.15 -3.85
C MET A 240 5.94 -19.64 -2.49
N PHE A 241 5.35 -20.83 -2.43
CA PHE A 241 4.85 -21.44 -1.20
C PHE A 241 5.96 -21.96 -0.29
N GLU A 242 7.14 -22.30 -0.82
CA GLU A 242 8.31 -22.56 0.02
C GLU A 242 8.77 -21.30 0.77
N VAL A 243 8.66 -20.13 0.14
CA VAL A 243 9.06 -18.84 0.73
C VAL A 243 7.97 -18.34 1.69
N ALA A 244 6.71 -18.42 1.28
CA ALA A 244 5.56 -17.92 2.02
C ALA A 244 4.43 -18.98 2.04
N PRO A 245 4.47 -19.94 2.98
CA PRO A 245 3.55 -21.09 2.99
C PRO A 245 2.07 -20.73 3.11
N HIS A 246 1.73 -19.63 3.78
CA HIS A 246 0.34 -19.18 3.95
C HIS A 246 -0.33 -18.82 2.62
N LEU A 247 0.44 -18.48 1.58
CA LEU A 247 -0.10 -18.19 0.25
C LEU A 247 -0.74 -19.41 -0.44
N ALA A 248 -0.48 -20.63 0.05
CA ALA A 248 -1.15 -21.83 -0.44
C ALA A 248 -2.61 -21.95 0.07
N GLY A 249 -2.94 -21.29 1.19
CA GLY A 249 -4.28 -21.24 1.76
C GLY A 249 -5.15 -20.17 1.07
N LEU A 250 -5.60 -20.45 -0.14
CA LEU A 250 -6.48 -19.53 -0.87
C LEU A 250 -7.79 -19.31 -0.10
N ASP A 251 -8.18 -18.04 0.00
CA ASP A 251 -9.34 -17.55 0.75
C ASP A 251 -9.32 -17.85 2.25
N GLU A 252 -8.18 -18.23 2.82
CA GLU A 252 -7.99 -18.44 4.25
C GLU A 252 -7.32 -17.22 4.90
N LEU A 253 -7.61 -17.00 6.19
CA LEU A 253 -6.87 -16.04 7.02
C LEU A 253 -5.93 -16.82 7.93
N THR A 254 -4.68 -16.37 7.97
CA THR A 254 -3.69 -16.86 8.94
C THR A 254 -3.54 -15.80 10.02
N ASP A 255 -3.50 -16.22 11.28
CA ASP A 255 -3.19 -15.32 12.38
C ASP A 255 -1.71 -14.90 12.29
N ALA A 256 -1.46 -13.62 12.05
CA ALA A 256 -0.12 -13.05 11.97
C ALA A 256 0.50 -12.77 13.36
N GLY A 257 -0.28 -12.95 14.44
CA GLY A 257 0.15 -12.67 15.80
C GLY A 257 0.23 -11.17 16.12
N ALA A 258 0.84 -10.85 17.26
CA ALA A 258 1.07 -9.48 17.67
C ALA A 258 2.19 -8.82 16.85
N PRO A 259 2.13 -7.50 16.59
CA PRO A 259 3.26 -6.79 15.98
C PRO A 259 4.50 -6.91 16.87
N ASP A 260 5.59 -7.44 16.33
CA ASP A 260 6.88 -7.56 17.00
C ASP A 260 7.87 -6.55 16.43
N VAL A 261 8.31 -5.62 17.28
CA VAL A 261 9.32 -4.61 16.95
C VAL A 261 10.59 -4.74 17.79
N SER A 262 10.73 -5.85 18.53
CA SER A 262 11.90 -6.11 19.37
C SER A 262 13.22 -6.12 18.58
N ALA A 263 13.16 -6.43 17.28
CA ALA A 263 14.30 -6.41 16.37
C ALA A 263 14.57 -5.05 15.70
N LEU A 264 13.69 -4.06 15.85
CA LEU A 264 13.87 -2.74 15.23
C LEU A 264 14.74 -1.84 16.09
N THR A 265 15.80 -1.28 15.49
CA THR A 265 16.56 -0.19 16.11
C THR A 265 15.94 1.13 15.68
N ILE A 266 15.31 1.83 16.62
CA ILE A 266 14.58 3.07 16.34
C ILE A 266 15.41 4.25 16.81
N ASN A 267 16.12 4.85 15.85
CA ASN A 267 16.96 6.04 16.07
C ASN A 267 16.35 7.31 15.47
N ALA A 268 15.07 7.26 15.06
CA ALA A 268 14.40 8.38 14.40
C ALA A 268 13.50 9.14 15.38
N SER A 269 13.59 10.47 15.34
CA SER A 269 12.61 11.34 16.02
C SER A 269 11.37 11.51 15.15
N LEU A 270 10.19 11.58 15.78
CA LEU A 270 8.96 11.95 15.09
C LEU A 270 9.09 13.34 14.47
N SER A 271 8.67 13.47 13.23
CA SER A 271 8.60 14.74 12.52
C SER A 271 7.27 15.44 12.76
N ASP A 272 7.32 16.76 12.92
CA ASP A 272 6.13 17.63 13.01
C ASP A 272 5.34 17.74 11.68
N ALA A 273 5.82 17.11 10.60
CA ALA A 273 5.07 17.06 9.35
C ALA A 273 3.71 16.36 9.57
N PRO A 274 2.60 16.88 9.01
CA PRO A 274 1.30 16.23 9.13
C PRO A 274 1.25 14.89 8.37
N PHE A 275 0.37 13.99 8.80
CA PHE A 275 0.00 12.82 8.00
C PHE A 275 -0.92 13.26 6.86
N MET A 276 -0.54 12.89 5.64
CA MET A 276 -1.25 13.25 4.43
C MET A 276 -1.85 12.02 3.77
N ASN A 277 -3.00 12.20 3.13
CA ASN A 277 -3.56 11.21 2.22
C ASN A 277 -2.87 11.36 0.84
N ASN A 278 -2.13 10.34 0.43
CA ASN A 278 -1.40 10.36 -0.83
C ASN A 278 -2.30 10.05 -2.05
N ALA A 279 -3.53 9.57 -1.83
CA ALA A 279 -4.52 9.35 -2.88
C ALA A 279 -5.38 10.61 -3.10
N GLN A 280 -4.76 11.69 -3.61
CA GLN A 280 -5.42 12.99 -3.80
C GLN A 280 -6.61 12.92 -4.77
N ASP A 281 -6.52 12.08 -5.80
CA ASP A 281 -7.64 11.77 -6.69
C ASP A 281 -7.96 10.28 -6.64
N PHE A 282 -9.07 9.95 -5.99
CA PHE A 282 -9.58 8.58 -5.86
C PHE A 282 -9.73 7.87 -7.22
N TYR A 283 -10.07 8.61 -8.28
CA TYR A 283 -10.32 8.05 -9.61
C TYR A 283 -9.03 7.77 -10.38
N PHE A 284 -7.88 8.34 -9.98
CA PHE A 284 -6.60 8.25 -10.69
C PHE A 284 -5.48 7.61 -9.84
N THR A 285 -5.79 6.49 -9.21
CA THR A 285 -4.90 5.81 -8.26
C THR A 285 -3.87 4.86 -8.89
N ASN A 286 -4.06 4.44 -10.14
CA ASN A 286 -3.16 3.52 -10.84
C ASN A 286 -3.25 3.71 -12.37
N PRO A 287 -2.34 3.12 -13.17
CA PRO A 287 -2.28 3.33 -14.62
C PRO A 287 -3.55 2.92 -15.36
N ILE A 288 -4.22 1.85 -14.93
CA ILE A 288 -5.47 1.38 -15.54
C ILE A 288 -6.57 2.43 -15.35
N ALA A 289 -6.67 2.99 -14.14
CA ALA A 289 -7.67 4.01 -13.83
C ALA A 289 -7.37 5.33 -14.56
N ARG A 290 -6.09 5.73 -14.66
CA ARG A 290 -5.66 6.93 -15.40
C ARG A 290 -5.87 6.81 -16.92
N ALA A 291 -5.75 5.61 -17.47
CA ALA A 291 -6.08 5.35 -18.88
C ALA A 291 -7.60 5.24 -19.16
N SER A 292 -8.44 5.19 -18.12
CA SER A 292 -9.88 5.04 -18.28
C SER A 292 -10.58 6.36 -18.56
N LYS A 293 -11.24 6.43 -19.72
CA LYS A 293 -12.11 7.57 -20.08
C LYS A 293 -13.21 7.79 -19.03
N ILE A 294 -13.78 6.73 -18.48
CA ILE A 294 -14.85 6.81 -17.49
C ILE A 294 -14.33 7.44 -16.19
N MET A 295 -13.15 7.01 -15.72
CA MET A 295 -12.55 7.57 -14.51
C MET A 295 -12.15 9.03 -14.69
N ALA A 296 -11.69 9.42 -15.89
CA ALA A 296 -11.43 10.81 -16.21
C ALA A 296 -12.70 11.69 -16.12
N GLU A 297 -13.83 11.21 -16.66
CA GLU A 297 -15.12 11.90 -16.53
C GLU A 297 -15.57 11.99 -15.07
N CYS A 298 -15.40 10.93 -14.28
CA CYS A 298 -15.73 10.92 -12.85
C CYS A 298 -14.86 11.91 -12.05
N SER A 299 -13.55 11.98 -12.33
CA SER A 299 -12.61 12.92 -11.68
C SER A 299 -13.04 14.37 -11.94
N ILE A 300 -13.31 14.73 -13.20
CA ILE A 300 -13.77 16.08 -13.58
C ILE A 300 -15.05 16.45 -12.83
N GLN A 301 -16.03 15.54 -12.79
CA GLN A 301 -17.29 15.79 -12.09
C GLN A 301 -17.11 15.90 -10.57
N ALA A 302 -16.21 15.12 -9.98
CA ALA A 302 -15.92 15.20 -8.55
C ALA A 302 -15.25 16.53 -8.18
N GLN A 303 -14.27 16.98 -8.97
CA GLN A 303 -13.63 18.28 -8.78
C GLN A 303 -14.64 19.43 -8.92
N ALA A 304 -15.55 19.36 -9.89
CA ALA A 304 -16.60 20.36 -10.07
C ALA A 304 -17.55 20.47 -8.86
N ARG A 305 -17.90 19.34 -8.22
CA ARG A 305 -18.71 19.36 -6.98
C ARG A 305 -18.00 20.08 -5.84
N ASN A 306 -16.72 19.79 -5.65
CA ASN A 306 -15.92 20.39 -4.59
C ASN A 306 -15.76 21.92 -4.76
N VAL A 307 -15.79 22.42 -5.99
CA VAL A 307 -15.80 23.87 -6.28
C VAL A 307 -17.17 24.50 -5.98
N SER A 308 -18.26 23.78 -6.27
CA SER A 308 -19.63 24.31 -6.06
C SER A 308 -20.07 24.40 -4.60
N GLU A 309 -19.52 23.57 -3.69
CA GLU A 309 -19.76 23.71 -2.25
C GLU A 309 -19.02 24.91 -1.62
N GLY A 310 -18.11 25.56 -2.37
CA GLY A 310 -17.35 26.73 -1.94
C GLY A 310 -18.06 28.09 -2.12
N THR A 311 -19.22 28.14 -2.80
CA THR A 311 -20.03 29.36 -2.87
C THR A 311 -21.21 29.23 -1.92
N GLY A 312 -20.99 29.60 -0.66
CA GLY A 312 -22.04 29.74 0.34
C GLY A 312 -23.08 30.79 -0.08
N THR A 313 -24.02 30.37 -0.90
CA THR A 313 -25.35 30.95 -1.09
C THR A 313 -26.25 29.83 -1.60
N ASP A 314 -26.65 28.90 -0.73
CA ASP A 314 -27.89 28.11 -0.87
C ASP A 314 -28.09 27.27 0.40
N GLY A 315 -29.01 27.71 1.28
CA GLY A 315 -29.54 26.92 2.41
C GLY A 315 -29.46 27.59 3.77
#